data_AF-A0A9D2YDC8-F1
#
_entry.id   AF-A0A9D2YDC8-F1
#
_cell.length_a   1.000
_cell.length_b   1.000
_cell.length_c   1.000
_cell.angle_alpha   90.00
_cell.angle_beta   90.00
_cell.angle_gamma   90.00
#
_symmetry.space_group_name_H-M   'P 1'
#
loop_
_entity.id
_entity.type
_entity.pdbx_description
1 polymer ?
#
loop_
_entity_poly.entity_id
_entity_poly.type
_entity_poly.pdbx_seq_one_letter_code
_entity_poly.pdbx_strand_id
1 'polypeptide(L)'
;MEAPSREVLERCRKADLLQIAANLALDIPNPVLKRDLKLLIVERLEEMGILQTEKESGTKTEPDGSPADPAGCDDPEVPAAAEDREGEMTETSKSPLTQRKSAPTSPGSPTEGSRDARLQVRLARLDIEREEKAQAKRLQMELEVRRMEIEAETAVRIRKLELEAQLSNPGLYTTPTKTPQPATTPAFDIRETSLTPGDSDKQSMDIFS
;
A
#
# COMPACT_ATOMS: atom_id res chain seq x y z
N MET A 1 -33.63 -35.72 -6.62
CA MET A 1 -32.21 -35.40 -6.39
C MET A 1 -32.16 -33.93 -6.08
N GLU A 2 -31.65 -33.58 -4.91
CA GLU A 2 -31.69 -32.23 -4.35
C GLU A 2 -30.68 -31.36 -5.10
N ALA A 3 -31.11 -30.20 -5.61
CA ALA A 3 -30.22 -29.30 -6.34
C ALA A 3 -29.16 -28.74 -5.37
N PRO A 4 -27.87 -28.74 -5.73
CA PRO A 4 -26.83 -28.21 -4.85
C PRO A 4 -27.10 -26.73 -4.61
N SER A 5 -27.37 -26.33 -3.37
CA SER A 5 -27.64 -24.92 -3.07
C SER A 5 -26.35 -24.12 -2.91
N ARG A 6 -26.39 -22.85 -3.32
CA ARG A 6 -25.26 -21.91 -3.21
C ARG A 6 -24.72 -21.79 -1.78
N GLU A 7 -25.58 -22.00 -0.78
CA GLU A 7 -25.23 -21.97 0.65
C GLU A 7 -24.28 -23.10 1.08
N VAL A 8 -24.33 -24.26 0.42
CA VAL A 8 -23.42 -25.37 0.73
C VAL A 8 -21.98 -24.97 0.38
N LEU A 9 -21.83 -24.34 -0.78
CA LEU A 9 -20.55 -23.84 -1.26
C LEU A 9 -19.96 -22.76 -0.34
N GLU A 10 -20.82 -22.00 0.35
CA GLU A 10 -20.39 -20.99 1.32
C GLU A 10 -19.69 -21.61 2.54
N ARG A 11 -20.16 -22.78 3.00
CA ARG A 11 -19.65 -23.52 4.16
C ARG A 11 -18.42 -24.37 3.86
N CYS A 12 -18.16 -24.71 2.59
CA CYS A 12 -17.00 -25.52 2.18
C CYS A 12 -15.64 -24.87 2.55
N ARG A 13 -14.63 -25.70 2.85
CA ARG A 13 -13.24 -25.23 3.05
C ARG A 13 -12.57 -24.95 1.71
N LYS A 14 -11.45 -24.21 1.71
CA LYS A 14 -10.71 -23.90 0.47
C LYS A 14 -10.23 -25.16 -0.25
N ALA A 15 -9.80 -26.18 0.49
CA ALA A 15 -9.40 -27.47 -0.08
C ALA A 15 -10.56 -28.17 -0.80
N ASP A 16 -11.74 -28.23 -0.16
CA ASP A 16 -12.94 -28.83 -0.75
C ASP A 16 -13.36 -28.10 -2.04
N LEU A 17 -13.29 -26.76 -2.04
CA LEU A 17 -13.57 -25.96 -3.24
C LEU A 17 -12.57 -26.22 -4.37
N LEU A 18 -11.29 -26.41 -4.06
CA LEU A 18 -10.28 -26.79 -5.06
C LEU A 18 -10.56 -28.18 -5.63
N GLN A 19 -11.01 -29.12 -4.79
CA GLN A 19 -11.40 -30.46 -5.23
C GLN A 19 -12.66 -30.42 -6.12
N ILE A 20 -13.65 -29.60 -5.77
CA ILE A 20 -14.83 -29.37 -6.61
C ILE A 20 -14.40 -28.77 -7.95
N ALA A 21 -13.54 -27.75 -7.94
CA ALA A 21 -13.04 -27.13 -9.17
C ALA A 21 -12.22 -28.10 -10.04
N ALA A 22 -11.44 -28.99 -9.44
CA ALA A 22 -10.74 -30.06 -10.16
C ALA A 22 -11.71 -31.05 -10.81
N ASN A 23 -12.81 -31.42 -10.13
CA ASN A 23 -13.85 -32.26 -10.69
C ASN A 23 -14.62 -31.58 -11.84
N LEU A 24 -14.71 -30.24 -11.80
CA LEU A 24 -15.32 -29.42 -12.84
C LEU A 24 -14.35 -29.06 -13.99
N ALA A 25 -13.10 -29.54 -13.91
CA ALA A 25 -12.01 -29.21 -14.82
C ALA A 25 -11.83 -27.69 -15.03
N LEU A 26 -11.90 -26.92 -13.94
CA LEU A 26 -11.66 -25.49 -13.94
C LEU A 26 -10.17 -25.18 -13.79
N ASP A 27 -9.65 -24.33 -14.68
CA ASP A 27 -8.29 -23.82 -14.60
C ASP A 27 -8.21 -22.68 -13.57
N ILE A 28 -7.65 -22.98 -12.41
CA ILE A 28 -7.59 -22.05 -11.28
C ILE A 28 -6.22 -21.35 -11.26
N PRO A 29 -6.17 -20.00 -11.36
CA PRO A 29 -4.91 -19.27 -11.23
C PRO A 29 -4.38 -19.34 -9.79
N ASN A 30 -3.11 -19.69 -9.60
CA ASN A 30 -2.46 -19.70 -8.29
C ASN A 30 -1.64 -18.40 -8.11
N PRO A 31 -1.89 -17.56 -7.08
CA PRO A 31 -2.78 -17.77 -5.93
C PRO A 31 -4.22 -17.29 -6.14
N VAL A 32 -5.20 -18.17 -5.86
CA VAL A 32 -6.63 -17.82 -5.83
C VAL A 32 -7.11 -17.57 -4.39
N LEU A 33 -7.96 -16.57 -4.19
CA LEU A 33 -8.68 -16.36 -2.92
C LEU A 33 -9.88 -17.30 -2.81
N LYS A 34 -10.31 -17.63 -1.59
CA LYS A 34 -11.48 -18.50 -1.37
C LYS A 34 -12.75 -17.92 -2.02
N ARG A 35 -12.88 -16.58 -2.01
CA ARG A 35 -14.03 -15.87 -2.61
C ARG A 35 -14.05 -16.04 -4.13
N ASP A 36 -12.93 -15.79 -4.79
CA ASP A 36 -12.83 -15.86 -6.26
C ASP A 36 -13.03 -17.30 -6.74
N LEU A 37 -12.48 -18.27 -6.00
CA LEU A 37 -12.72 -19.68 -6.27
C LEU A 37 -14.20 -20.08 -6.18
N LYS A 38 -14.96 -19.52 -5.22
CA LYS A 38 -16.41 -19.74 -5.14
C LYS A 38 -17.13 -19.14 -6.35
N LEU A 39 -16.74 -17.94 -6.77
CA LEU A 39 -17.36 -17.28 -7.93
C LEU A 39 -17.17 -18.12 -9.19
N LEU A 40 -15.95 -18.57 -9.48
CA LEU A 40 -15.66 -19.44 -10.63
C LEU A 40 -16.48 -20.73 -10.59
N ILE A 41 -16.60 -21.36 -9.42
CA ILE A 41 -17.38 -22.60 -9.28
C ILE A 41 -18.88 -22.32 -9.47
N VAL A 42 -19.41 -21.25 -8.89
CA VAL A 42 -20.83 -20.87 -9.05
C VAL A 42 -21.12 -20.56 -10.50
N GLU A 43 -20.30 -19.74 -11.15
CA GLU A 43 -20.42 -19.40 -12.58
C GLU A 43 -20.43 -20.67 -13.44
N ARG A 44 -19.50 -21.60 -13.20
CA ARG A 44 -19.46 -22.88 -13.92
C ARG A 44 -20.68 -23.76 -13.66
N LEU A 45 -21.17 -23.79 -12.43
CA LEU A 45 -22.38 -24.55 -12.08
C LEU A 45 -23.65 -23.94 -12.67
N GLU A 46 -23.68 -22.60 -12.85
CA GLU A 46 -24.72 -21.87 -13.57
C GLU A 46 -24.65 -22.16 -15.08
N GLU A 47 -23.45 -22.16 -15.68
CA GLU A 47 -23.24 -22.53 -17.09
C GLU A 47 -23.73 -23.95 -17.40
N MET A 48 -23.53 -24.88 -16.47
CA MET A 48 -24.01 -26.26 -16.60
C MET A 48 -25.50 -26.42 -16.25
N GLY A 49 -26.20 -25.33 -15.90
CA GLY A 49 -27.62 -25.33 -15.55
C GLY A 49 -27.95 -26.09 -14.25
N ILE A 50 -26.94 -26.32 -13.40
CA ILE A 50 -27.09 -27.03 -12.12
C ILE A 50 -27.57 -26.06 -11.04
N LEU A 51 -27.12 -24.80 -11.10
CA LEU A 51 -27.64 -23.69 -10.29
C LEU A 51 -28.63 -22.87 -11.12
N GLN A 52 -29.85 -22.70 -10.62
CA GLN A 52 -30.81 -21.75 -11.19
C GLN A 52 -30.51 -20.36 -10.64
N THR A 53 -30.25 -19.39 -11.53
CA THR A 53 -30.26 -17.99 -11.12
C THR A 53 -31.72 -17.59 -10.89
N GLU A 54 -32.06 -17.08 -9.71
CA GLU A 54 -33.43 -16.70 -9.31
C GLU A 54 -34.03 -15.54 -10.14
N LYS A 55 -33.50 -15.24 -11.32
CA LYS A 55 -33.89 -14.09 -12.15
C LYS A 55 -35.01 -14.38 -13.14
N GLU A 56 -35.53 -15.60 -13.19
CA GLU A 56 -36.65 -15.96 -14.07
C GLU A 56 -37.77 -16.68 -13.30
N SER A 57 -38.46 -15.95 -12.43
CA SER A 57 -39.85 -16.24 -12.06
C SER A 57 -40.64 -14.94 -12.01
N GLY A 58 -41.05 -14.47 -13.19
CA GLY A 58 -41.98 -13.37 -13.31
C GLY A 58 -43.40 -13.79 -12.95
N THR A 59 -43.91 -13.28 -11.83
CA THR A 59 -45.35 -13.13 -11.58
C THR A 59 -45.61 -11.81 -10.88
N LYS A 60 -46.21 -10.87 -11.62
CA LYS A 60 -46.86 -9.64 -11.17
C LYS A 60 -47.75 -9.93 -9.95
N THR A 61 -47.72 -9.07 -8.93
CA THR A 61 -48.90 -8.56 -8.19
C THR A 61 -48.45 -7.38 -7.29
N GLU A 62 -48.68 -6.16 -7.74
CA GLU A 62 -49.03 -5.01 -6.89
C GLU A 62 -50.51 -5.19 -6.50
N PRO A 63 -50.96 -4.81 -5.28
CA PRO A 63 -51.42 -3.42 -5.12
C PRO A 63 -51.28 -2.80 -3.71
N ASP A 64 -50.95 -1.51 -3.71
CA ASP A 64 -51.76 -0.40 -3.15
C ASP A 64 -51.81 -0.13 -1.62
N GLY A 65 -51.76 1.17 -1.27
CA GLY A 65 -52.29 1.70 -0.01
C GLY A 65 -51.31 2.40 0.96
N SER A 66 -50.99 3.68 0.69
CA SER A 66 -50.57 4.68 1.70
C SER A 66 -51.82 5.32 2.36
N PRO A 67 -51.80 6.30 3.32
CA PRO A 67 -50.78 6.81 4.27
C PRO A 67 -51.31 6.89 5.74
N ALA A 68 -50.47 7.24 6.72
CA ALA A 68 -50.83 8.13 7.84
C ALA A 68 -49.62 8.48 8.75
N ASP A 69 -49.20 9.75 8.71
CA ASP A 69 -48.53 10.48 9.81
C ASP A 69 -49.60 11.00 10.80
N PRO A 70 -49.27 11.22 12.09
CA PRO A 70 -49.05 12.62 12.51
C PRO A 70 -48.00 12.85 13.61
N ALA A 71 -47.26 13.95 13.40
CA ALA A 71 -46.72 14.98 14.30
C ALA A 71 -46.82 14.87 15.84
N GLY A 72 -45.75 15.37 16.50
CA GLY A 72 -45.72 15.89 17.89
C GLY A 72 -44.31 15.72 18.49
N CYS A 73 -43.40 16.70 18.37
CA CYS A 73 -43.14 17.76 19.38
C CYS A 73 -42.98 17.22 20.81
N ASP A 74 -41.76 17.24 21.34
CA ASP A 74 -41.40 17.97 22.57
C ASP A 74 -39.93 17.67 22.96
N ASP A 75 -39.09 18.70 22.86
CA ASP A 75 -37.87 18.89 23.65
C ASP A 75 -38.29 19.59 24.94
N PRO A 76 -37.71 19.32 26.12
CA PRO A 76 -36.73 20.30 26.61
C PRO A 76 -35.64 19.81 27.59
N GLU A 77 -34.58 20.62 27.61
CA GLU A 77 -33.79 21.11 28.78
C GLU A 77 -32.74 20.24 29.49
N VAL A 78 -31.50 20.72 29.32
CA VAL A 78 -30.35 20.69 30.26
C VAL A 78 -30.67 21.55 31.49
N PRO A 79 -30.02 21.38 32.66
CA PRO A 79 -28.84 22.22 32.92
C PRO A 79 -27.76 21.67 33.90
N ALA A 80 -26.60 22.34 33.84
CA ALA A 80 -25.65 22.65 34.94
C ALA A 80 -24.88 21.48 35.61
N ALA A 81 -23.70 21.63 36.22
CA ALA A 81 -22.57 22.56 36.27
C ALA A 81 -21.64 22.02 37.40
N ALA A 82 -20.48 22.65 37.62
CA ALA A 82 -19.51 22.50 38.72
C ALA A 82 -18.44 21.41 38.51
N GLU A 83 -17.20 21.74 38.13
CA GLU A 83 -16.14 22.54 38.80
C GLU A 83 -15.31 21.74 39.83
N ASP A 84 -14.00 21.85 39.61
CA ASP A 84 -12.86 21.87 40.53
C ASP A 84 -12.81 20.94 41.74
N ARG A 85 -11.67 20.23 41.81
CA ARG A 85 -10.88 20.18 43.04
C ARG A 85 -9.40 19.94 42.74
N GLU A 86 -8.62 20.97 43.04
CA GLU A 86 -7.17 20.91 43.25
C GLU A 86 -6.82 20.35 44.64
N GLY A 87 -5.54 19.99 44.80
CA GLY A 87 -4.89 19.65 46.08
C GLY A 87 -4.12 18.34 45.98
N GLU A 88 -2.90 18.16 46.46
CA GLU A 88 -1.95 19.02 47.16
C GLU A 88 -0.63 18.22 47.20
N MET A 89 0.50 18.91 47.15
CA MET A 89 1.84 18.33 47.16
C MET A 89 2.19 17.76 48.55
N THR A 90 2.75 16.56 48.64
CA THR A 90 3.71 16.22 49.71
C THR A 90 4.79 15.27 49.21
N GLU A 91 5.99 15.50 49.73
CA GLU A 91 7.30 15.13 49.22
C GLU A 91 7.91 13.97 50.04
N THR A 92 8.85 13.24 49.43
CA THR A 92 9.82 12.28 50.04
C THR A 92 9.25 10.92 50.48
N SER A 93 9.74 9.78 49.99
CA SER A 93 11.08 9.26 50.27
C SER A 93 11.33 7.91 49.52
N LYS A 94 12.60 7.51 49.49
CA LYS A 94 13.26 6.59 48.55
C LYS A 94 12.89 5.10 48.75
N SER A 95 12.57 4.38 47.67
CA SER A 95 12.82 2.92 47.55
C SER A 95 12.79 2.46 46.09
N PRO A 96 13.81 1.73 45.57
CA PRO A 96 13.78 1.16 44.24
C PRO A 96 13.26 -0.28 44.32
N LEU A 97 11.95 -0.46 44.12
CA LEU A 97 11.41 -1.77 43.77
C LEU A 97 10.70 -1.66 42.42
N THR A 98 11.17 -2.48 41.49
CA THR A 98 10.66 -2.64 40.13
C THR A 98 9.15 -2.95 40.13
N GLN A 99 8.32 -1.91 40.08
CA GLN A 99 6.92 -2.08 39.71
C GLN A 99 6.88 -2.42 38.22
N ARG A 100 6.78 -3.72 37.91
CA ARG A 100 6.20 -4.16 36.64
C ARG A 100 4.83 -3.49 36.58
N LYS A 101 4.70 -2.47 35.73
CA LYS A 101 3.42 -1.81 35.47
C LYS A 101 2.44 -2.92 35.11
N SER A 102 1.52 -3.21 36.03
CA SER A 102 0.41 -4.10 35.79
C SER A 102 -0.30 -3.59 34.54
N ALA A 103 -0.27 -4.39 33.48
CA ALA A 103 -1.17 -4.18 32.37
C ALA A 103 -2.59 -4.14 32.96
N PRO A 104 -3.45 -3.18 32.58
CA PRO A 104 -4.85 -3.25 32.96
C PRO A 104 -5.44 -4.48 32.27
N THR A 105 -5.46 -5.61 32.97
CA THR A 105 -6.29 -6.76 32.63
C THR A 105 -7.73 -6.29 32.78
N SER A 106 -8.29 -5.77 31.69
CA SER A 106 -9.72 -5.49 31.60
C SER A 106 -10.46 -6.83 31.67
N PRO A 107 -11.30 -7.08 32.68
CA PRO A 107 -12.15 -8.25 32.74
C PRO A 107 -13.40 -7.92 31.93
N GLY A 108 -13.32 -8.11 30.63
CA GLY A 108 -14.46 -7.96 29.74
C GLY A 108 -14.13 -8.64 28.43
N SER A 109 -14.75 -9.78 28.16
CA SER A 109 -14.77 -10.35 26.82
C SER A 109 -15.18 -9.23 25.87
N PRO A 110 -14.31 -8.81 24.93
CA PRO A 110 -14.65 -7.66 24.13
C PRO A 110 -15.90 -7.97 23.34
N THR A 111 -16.95 -7.19 23.59
CA THR A 111 -18.21 -7.24 22.84
C THR A 111 -17.86 -7.10 21.36
N GLU A 112 -18.66 -7.73 20.51
CA GLU A 112 -18.37 -7.82 19.08
C GLU A 112 -18.12 -6.44 18.44
N GLY A 113 -18.90 -5.42 18.84
CA GLY A 113 -18.68 -4.03 18.44
C GLY A 113 -17.36 -3.41 18.92
N SER A 114 -16.82 -3.82 20.08
CA SER A 114 -15.53 -3.35 20.57
C SER A 114 -14.36 -3.93 19.75
N ARG A 115 -14.48 -5.17 19.26
CA ARG A 115 -13.48 -5.78 18.37
C ARG A 115 -13.47 -5.10 17.01
N ASP A 116 -14.65 -4.85 16.46
CA ASP A 116 -14.78 -4.19 15.17
C ASP A 116 -14.24 -2.74 15.22
N ALA A 117 -14.59 -1.97 16.27
CA ALA A 117 -14.05 -0.62 16.46
C ALA A 117 -12.51 -0.60 16.53
N ARG A 118 -11.88 -1.56 17.24
CA ARG A 118 -10.41 -1.67 17.28
C ARG A 118 -9.80 -2.02 15.92
N LEU A 119 -10.48 -2.87 15.15
CA LEU A 119 -10.05 -3.21 13.80
C LEU A 119 -10.13 -1.99 12.88
N GLN A 120 -11.24 -1.25 12.92
CA GLN A 120 -11.43 -0.02 12.15
C GLN A 120 -10.35 1.03 12.48
N VAL A 121 -10.07 1.25 13.77
CA VAL A 121 -8.98 2.16 14.19
C VAL A 121 -7.63 1.71 13.63
N ARG A 122 -7.35 0.40 13.62
CA ARG A 122 -6.11 -0.13 13.06
C ARG A 122 -6.03 0.08 11.54
N LEU A 123 -7.13 -0.11 10.83
CA LEU A 123 -7.20 0.12 9.38
C LEU A 123 -6.99 1.61 9.07
N ALA A 124 -7.73 2.51 9.72
CA ALA A 124 -7.58 3.94 9.55
C ALA A 124 -6.15 4.41 9.79
N ARG A 125 -5.49 3.89 10.84
CA ARG A 125 -4.08 4.20 11.12
C ARG A 125 -3.14 3.73 10.01
N LEU A 126 -3.35 2.52 9.47
CA LEU A 126 -2.54 2.01 8.36
C LEU A 126 -2.77 2.82 7.07
N ASP A 127 -3.98 3.31 6.83
CA ASP A 127 -4.29 4.13 5.67
C ASP A 127 -3.57 5.47 5.75
N ILE A 128 -3.61 6.13 6.92
CA ILE A 128 -2.86 7.36 7.20
C ILE A 128 -1.36 7.13 7.01
N GLU A 129 -0.79 6.06 7.58
CA GLU A 129 0.65 5.78 7.48
C GLU A 129 1.10 5.56 6.02
N ARG A 130 0.25 4.89 5.21
CA ARG A 130 0.55 4.70 3.77
C ARG A 130 0.53 6.04 3.03
N GLU A 131 -0.46 6.88 3.30
CA GLU A 131 -0.58 8.19 2.66
C GLU A 131 0.58 9.11 3.07
N GLU A 132 0.89 9.22 4.36
CA GLU A 132 2.02 10.00 4.87
C GLU A 132 3.34 9.56 4.23
N LYS A 133 3.57 8.25 4.11
CA LYS A 133 4.78 7.72 3.47
C LYS A 133 4.83 8.04 1.98
N ALA A 134 3.68 8.01 1.28
CA ALA A 134 3.60 8.38 -0.13
C ALA A 134 3.87 9.88 -0.33
N GLN A 135 3.26 10.72 0.50
CA GLN A 135 3.47 12.16 0.48
C GLN A 135 4.92 12.52 0.82
N ALA A 136 5.52 11.90 1.83
CA ALA A 136 6.92 12.10 2.20
C ALA A 136 7.88 11.77 1.05
N LYS A 137 7.66 10.63 0.35
CA LYS A 137 8.45 10.27 -0.84
C LYS A 137 8.29 11.28 -1.96
N ARG A 138 7.08 11.77 -2.20
CA ARG A 138 6.80 12.79 -3.22
C ARG A 138 7.53 14.10 -2.91
N LEU A 139 7.43 14.57 -1.66
CA LEU A 139 8.13 15.78 -1.22
C LEU A 139 9.65 15.62 -1.30
N GLN A 140 10.18 14.47 -0.91
CA GLN A 140 11.61 14.18 -1.03
C GLN A 140 12.09 14.27 -2.48
N MET A 141 11.33 13.70 -3.42
CA MET A 141 11.64 13.79 -4.85
C MET A 141 11.55 15.23 -5.36
N GLU A 142 10.53 16.00 -4.95
CA GLU A 142 10.40 17.41 -5.34
C GLU A 142 11.58 18.25 -4.83
N LEU A 143 12.01 18.03 -3.58
CA LEU A 143 13.16 18.73 -3.01
C LEU A 143 14.47 18.38 -3.73
N GLU A 144 14.65 17.11 -4.12
CA GLU A 144 15.83 16.70 -4.88
C GLU A 144 15.84 17.34 -6.28
N VAL A 145 14.69 17.41 -6.95
CA VAL A 145 14.58 18.12 -8.24
C VAL A 145 14.91 19.59 -8.07
N ARG A 146 14.31 20.29 -7.10
CA ARG A 146 14.61 21.72 -6.85
C ARG A 146 16.07 21.95 -6.50
N ARG A 147 16.68 21.03 -5.75
CA ARG A 147 18.10 21.10 -5.44
C ARG A 147 18.93 21.05 -6.72
N MET A 148 18.68 20.07 -7.58
CA MET A 148 19.38 19.94 -8.86
C MET A 148 19.16 21.17 -9.77
N GLU A 149 17.94 21.73 -9.79
CA GLU A 149 17.64 22.96 -10.53
C GLU A 149 18.47 24.15 -10.04
N ILE A 150 18.57 24.34 -8.72
CA ILE A 150 19.38 25.41 -8.11
C ILE A 150 20.87 25.20 -8.41
N GLU A 151 21.36 23.96 -8.29
CA GLU A 151 22.76 23.62 -8.60
C GLU A 151 23.07 23.90 -10.08
N ALA A 152 22.16 23.59 -11.00
CA ALA A 152 22.31 23.90 -12.41
C ALA A 152 22.26 25.40 -12.70
N GLU A 153 21.29 26.13 -12.12
CA GLU A 153 21.16 27.58 -12.31
C GLU A 153 22.39 28.33 -11.78
N THR A 154 22.89 27.93 -10.61
CA THR A 154 24.08 28.53 -10.01
C THR A 154 25.33 28.26 -10.85
N ALA A 155 25.51 27.04 -11.37
CA ALA A 155 26.62 26.72 -12.27
C ALA A 155 26.58 27.56 -13.55
N VAL A 156 25.40 27.73 -14.16
CA VAL A 156 25.22 28.59 -15.34
C VAL A 156 25.50 30.05 -15.01
N ARG A 157 25.01 30.55 -13.86
CA ARG A 157 25.26 31.93 -13.42
C ARG A 157 26.76 32.19 -13.19
N ILE A 158 27.46 31.28 -12.53
CA ILE A 158 28.91 31.37 -12.33
C ILE A 158 29.61 31.41 -13.69
N ARG A 159 29.30 30.47 -14.58
CA ARG A 159 29.93 30.41 -15.90
C ARG A 159 29.69 31.68 -16.72
N LYS A 160 28.48 32.24 -16.65
CA LYS A 160 28.15 33.51 -17.32
C LYS A 160 28.99 34.65 -16.76
N LEU A 161 29.10 34.78 -15.44
CA LEU A 161 29.92 35.81 -14.80
C LEU A 161 31.40 35.65 -15.13
N GLU A 162 31.93 34.43 -15.18
CA GLU A 162 33.30 34.15 -15.61
C GLU A 162 33.55 34.61 -17.05
N LEU A 163 32.61 34.35 -17.96
CA LEU A 163 32.72 34.77 -19.36
C LEU A 163 32.61 36.29 -19.51
N GLU A 164 31.71 36.94 -18.75
CA GLU A 164 31.60 38.40 -18.72
C GLU A 164 32.87 39.06 -18.16
N ALA A 165 33.46 38.50 -17.11
CA ALA A 165 34.74 38.95 -16.56
C ALA A 165 35.88 38.76 -17.57
N GLN A 166 35.89 37.64 -18.31
CA GLN A 166 36.86 37.40 -19.38
C GLN A 166 36.77 38.44 -20.50
N LEU A 167 35.56 38.78 -20.93
CA LEU A 167 35.31 39.81 -21.96
C LEU A 167 35.68 41.21 -21.47
N SER A 168 35.42 41.51 -20.20
CA SER A 168 35.72 42.81 -19.59
C SER A 168 37.23 43.03 -19.37
N ASN A 169 38.00 41.95 -19.16
CA ASN A 169 39.41 42.06 -18.79
C ASN A 169 40.30 41.00 -19.47
N PRO A 170 40.50 41.06 -20.80
CA PRO A 170 41.15 40.00 -21.57
C PRO A 170 42.64 39.74 -21.29
N GLY A 171 43.25 40.45 -20.33
CA GLY A 171 44.69 40.39 -20.05
C GLY A 171 45.12 39.63 -18.79
N LEU A 172 44.20 39.10 -17.96
CA LEU A 172 44.54 38.60 -16.61
C LEU A 172 44.40 37.09 -16.38
N TYR A 173 44.05 36.29 -17.39
CA TYR A 173 43.89 34.84 -17.23
C TYR A 173 44.88 34.09 -18.12
N THR A 174 45.99 33.68 -17.51
CA THR A 174 46.86 32.65 -18.07
C THR A 174 46.14 31.31 -18.08
N THR A 175 46.22 30.64 -19.21
CA THR A 175 45.78 29.26 -19.42
C THR A 175 46.29 28.34 -18.30
N PRO A 176 45.52 27.34 -17.83
CA PRO A 176 46.12 26.26 -17.06
C PRO A 176 47.20 25.57 -17.90
N THR A 177 48.43 25.72 -17.41
CA THR A 177 49.68 25.03 -17.71
C THR A 177 49.54 23.76 -18.57
N LYS A 178 50.03 23.88 -19.81
CA LYS A 178 50.56 22.81 -20.65
C LYS A 178 51.60 22.00 -19.87
N THR A 179 51.27 20.78 -19.48
CA THR A 179 52.24 19.79 -18.98
C THR A 179 53.15 19.33 -20.13
N PRO A 180 54.46 19.12 -19.92
CA PRO A 180 55.36 18.72 -21.00
C PRO A 180 55.16 17.25 -21.40
N GLN A 181 55.07 16.98 -22.70
CA GLN A 181 55.31 15.64 -23.26
C GLN A 181 56.72 15.16 -22.87
N PRO A 182 56.88 13.87 -22.55
CA PRO A 182 58.02 13.12 -23.02
C PRO A 182 57.59 12.19 -24.16
N ALA A 183 58.30 12.29 -25.28
CA ALA A 183 58.25 11.30 -26.36
C ALA A 183 58.74 9.94 -25.85
N THR A 184 58.04 8.86 -26.20
CA THR A 184 58.60 7.52 -26.46
C THR A 184 57.46 6.61 -26.94
N THR A 185 57.56 6.18 -28.20
CA THR A 185 56.85 5.01 -28.73
C THR A 185 57.30 3.75 -27.97
N PRO A 186 56.40 2.79 -27.74
CA PRO A 186 56.58 1.56 -28.52
C PRO A 186 55.27 1.07 -29.15
N ALA A 187 55.41 0.54 -30.36
CA ALA A 187 54.42 -0.26 -31.05
C ALA A 187 54.09 -1.51 -30.22
N PHE A 188 52.80 -1.79 -30.02
CA PHE A 188 52.30 -3.11 -29.65
C PHE A 188 51.03 -3.46 -30.44
N ASP A 189 51.29 -4.31 -31.42
CA ASP A 189 50.50 -5.35 -32.08
C ASP A 189 49.14 -5.69 -31.41
N ILE A 190 48.01 -5.29 -32.02
CA ILE A 190 46.67 -5.79 -31.66
C ILE A 190 46.44 -7.07 -32.44
N ARG A 191 46.87 -8.19 -31.86
CA ARG A 191 46.45 -9.52 -32.32
C ARG A 191 44.99 -9.71 -31.97
N GLU A 192 44.18 -9.71 -33.01
CA GLU A 192 43.16 -10.73 -33.30
C GLU A 192 42.62 -11.53 -32.10
N THR A 193 41.37 -11.28 -31.70
CA THR A 193 40.46 -12.33 -31.20
C THR A 193 39.01 -11.98 -31.56
N SER A 194 38.58 -12.55 -32.69
CA SER A 194 37.24 -13.06 -33.00
C SER A 194 36.06 -12.63 -32.11
N LEU A 195 35.18 -11.79 -32.68
CA LEU A 195 33.75 -11.88 -32.42
C LEU A 195 33.23 -13.22 -32.98
N THR A 196 32.57 -14.01 -32.15
CA THR A 196 31.61 -15.02 -32.61
C THR A 196 30.20 -14.57 -32.23
N PRO A 197 29.22 -14.62 -33.14
CA PRO A 197 27.81 -14.52 -32.82
C PRO A 197 27.18 -15.92 -32.74
N GLY A 198 26.36 -16.15 -31.72
CA GLY A 198 25.70 -17.42 -31.40
C GLY A 198 26.00 -17.78 -29.95
N ASP A 199 25.06 -18.20 -29.11
CA ASP A 199 23.86 -18.95 -29.40
C ASP A 199 22.94 -18.86 -28.16
N SER A 200 21.66 -18.73 -28.44
CA SER A 200 20.45 -19.17 -27.72
C SER A 200 20.53 -19.67 -26.26
N ASP A 201 19.54 -19.23 -25.49
CA ASP A 201 18.70 -20.02 -24.58
C ASP A 201 19.36 -20.93 -23.52
N LYS A 202 19.15 -20.59 -22.23
CA LYS A 202 18.25 -21.37 -21.32
C LYS A 202 18.30 -20.88 -19.87
N GLN A 203 17.11 -20.91 -19.28
CA GLN A 203 16.78 -20.93 -17.85
C GLN A 203 17.75 -21.79 -17.02
N SER A 204 18.21 -21.25 -15.88
CA SER A 204 18.01 -21.90 -14.58
C SER A 204 18.36 -20.91 -13.47
N MET A 205 17.37 -20.51 -12.68
CA MET A 205 17.62 -19.95 -11.35
C MET A 205 16.98 -20.91 -10.37
N ASP A 206 17.79 -21.86 -9.92
CA ASP A 206 17.47 -22.76 -8.83
C ASP A 206 17.42 -21.98 -7.52
N ILE A 207 16.32 -22.20 -6.82
CA ILE A 207 15.95 -21.64 -5.53
C ILE A 207 16.71 -22.39 -4.43
N PHE A 208 17.21 -21.62 -3.46
CA PHE A 208 17.87 -22.06 -2.23
C PHE A 208 17.16 -23.23 -1.52
N SER A 209 17.94 -24.22 -1.09
CA SER A 209 17.60 -25.21 -0.05
C SER A 209 17.74 -24.62 1.34
#